data_AF-A0A656JPF5-F1
#
_entry.id   AF-A0A656JPF5-F1
#
_cell.length_a   1.000
_cell.length_b   1.000
_cell.length_c   1.000
_cell.angle_alpha   90.00
_cell.angle_beta   90.00
_cell.angle_gamma   90.00
#
_symmetry.space_group_name_H-M   'P 1'
#
loop_
_entity.id
_entity.type
_entity.pdbx_description
1 polymer ?
#
loop_
_entity_poly.entity_id
_entity_poly.type
_entity_poly.pdbx_seq_one_letter_code
_entity_poly.pdbx_strand_id
1 'polypeptide(L)'
;MTMTPALPPRPRWRSLALLALCLAPLLWPLEHLAERYYRSVLANQNRQTLDLYVANLLGTLHRYETLPQILGDLPALRGALVAPHDSETLKNANRLLSDITRQTGADVMYLMDANGLTLAASNSQQKDSFIGRNFSFRPYFIDALAGRTGRFFGLGTTSAKRGYFFAGPVRDGE
;
A
#
# COMPACT_ATOMS: atom_id res chain seq x y z
N MET A 1 58.32 -77.22 6.69
CA MET A 1 58.14 -76.02 7.54
C MET A 1 57.55 -74.92 6.66
N THR A 2 56.24 -74.76 6.63
CA THR A 2 55.56 -73.67 5.91
C THR A 2 54.79 -72.85 6.93
N MET A 3 55.26 -71.62 7.20
CA MET A 3 54.55 -70.66 8.04
C MET A 3 53.41 -70.05 7.23
N THR A 4 52.18 -70.16 7.72
CA THR A 4 51.02 -69.38 7.27
C THR A 4 50.98 -68.09 8.10
N PRO A 5 50.96 -66.89 7.50
CA PRO A 5 50.83 -65.65 8.27
C PRO A 5 49.37 -65.46 8.71
N ALA A 6 49.19 -65.09 9.99
CA ALA A 6 47.89 -64.81 10.58
C ALA A 6 47.29 -63.52 10.01
N LEU A 7 46.05 -63.59 9.53
CA LEU A 7 45.29 -62.43 9.05
C LEU A 7 44.94 -61.47 10.20
N PRO A 8 44.99 -60.13 10.01
CA PRO A 8 44.71 -59.16 11.07
C PRO A 8 43.22 -59.18 11.50
N PRO A 9 42.90 -58.88 12.76
CA PRO A 9 41.52 -58.96 13.26
C PRO A 9 40.66 -57.88 12.62
N ARG A 10 39.52 -58.29 12.02
CA ARG A 10 38.56 -57.38 11.40
C ARG A 10 37.98 -56.42 12.46
N PRO A 11 37.95 -55.09 12.21
CA PRO A 11 37.41 -54.16 13.18
C PRO A 11 35.91 -54.45 13.39
N ARG A 12 35.52 -54.39 14.65
CA ARG A 12 34.24 -54.84 15.19
C ARG A 12 33.12 -53.94 14.68
N TRP A 13 32.45 -54.33 13.60
CA TRP A 13 31.19 -53.71 13.14
C TRP A 13 30.18 -53.45 14.29
N ARG A 14 30.22 -54.30 15.33
CA ARG A 14 29.47 -54.14 16.58
C ARG A 14 29.81 -52.87 17.37
N SER A 15 31.08 -52.46 17.45
CA SER A 15 31.45 -51.21 18.13
C SER A 15 31.09 -49.97 17.30
N LEU A 16 31.11 -50.06 15.97
CA LEU A 16 30.58 -49.00 15.10
C LEU A 16 29.07 -48.86 15.25
N ALA A 17 28.32 -49.96 15.32
CA ALA A 17 26.88 -49.96 15.53
C ALA A 17 26.50 -49.38 16.90
N LEU A 18 27.23 -49.72 17.97
CA LEU A 18 27.03 -49.16 19.31
C LEU A 18 27.33 -47.65 19.36
N LEU A 19 28.38 -47.20 18.66
CA LEU A 19 28.72 -45.79 18.58
C LEU A 19 27.62 -45.00 17.86
N ALA A 20 27.11 -45.51 16.73
CA ALA A 20 26.01 -44.92 15.99
C ALA A 20 24.71 -44.87 16.83
N LEU A 21 24.43 -45.93 17.60
CA LEU A 21 23.27 -46.01 18.48
C LEU A 21 23.33 -44.99 19.63
N CYS A 22 24.53 -44.68 20.13
CA CYS A 22 24.72 -43.64 21.16
C CYS A 22 24.70 -42.21 20.59
N LEU A 23 25.17 -42.00 19.35
CA LEU A 23 25.20 -40.69 18.70
C LEU A 23 23.84 -40.24 18.17
N ALA A 24 23.03 -41.16 17.64
CA ALA A 24 21.70 -40.85 17.09
C ALA A 24 20.75 -40.10 18.06
N PRO A 25 20.57 -40.53 19.33
CA PRO A 25 19.72 -39.82 20.28
C PRO A 25 20.31 -38.49 20.75
N LEU A 26 21.63 -38.28 20.57
CA LEU A 26 22.29 -37.01 20.88
C LEU A 26 22.10 -35.98 19.76
N LEU A 27 22.07 -36.44 18.51
CA LEU A 27 21.86 -35.60 17.33
C LEU A 27 20.40 -35.18 17.14
N TRP A 28 19.44 -36.05 17.52
CA TRP A 28 18.01 -35.78 17.43
C TRP A 28 17.54 -34.47 18.10
N PRO A 29 17.87 -34.18 19.38
CA PRO A 29 17.48 -32.92 20.02
C PRO A 29 18.21 -31.71 19.43
N LEU A 30 19.43 -31.91 18.90
CA LEU A 30 20.22 -30.86 18.29
C LEU A 30 19.58 -30.37 16.99
N GLU A 31 19.11 -31.30 16.14
CA GLU A 31 18.34 -30.96 14.94
C GLU A 31 17.02 -30.27 15.28
N HIS A 32 16.30 -30.75 16.29
CA HIS A 32 15.05 -30.12 16.72
C HIS A 32 15.24 -28.71 17.30
N LEU A 33 16.33 -28.46 18.03
CA LEU A 33 16.64 -27.13 18.56
C LEU A 33 17.06 -26.18 17.44
N ALA A 34 17.89 -26.65 16.50
CA ALA A 34 18.30 -25.91 15.32
C ALA A 34 17.09 -25.55 14.46
N GLU A 35 16.18 -26.48 14.23
CA GLU A 35 14.96 -26.25 13.44
C GLU A 35 14.04 -25.22 14.12
N ARG A 36 13.84 -25.30 15.44
CA ARG A 36 13.05 -24.30 16.18
C ARG A 36 13.70 -22.92 16.16
N TYR A 37 15.02 -22.85 16.32
CA TYR A 37 15.78 -21.59 16.28
C TYR A 37 15.75 -20.95 14.88
N TYR A 38 16.00 -21.74 13.82
CA TYR A 38 15.92 -21.24 12.45
C TYR A 38 14.50 -20.83 12.07
N ARG A 39 13.47 -21.60 12.44
CA ARG A 39 12.06 -21.22 12.20
C ARG A 39 11.69 -19.93 12.92
N SER A 40 12.14 -19.71 14.17
CA SER A 40 11.82 -18.49 14.92
C SER A 40 12.57 -17.26 14.39
N VAL A 41 13.84 -17.41 14.01
CA VAL A 41 14.63 -16.35 13.36
C VAL A 41 14.03 -15.99 12.01
N LEU A 42 13.68 -16.97 11.18
CA LEU A 42 13.05 -16.75 9.87
C LEU A 42 11.66 -16.08 10.03
N ALA A 43 10.87 -16.50 11.01
CA ALA A 43 9.59 -15.88 11.33
C ALA A 43 9.74 -14.43 11.81
N ASN A 44 10.74 -14.12 12.63
CA ASN A 44 11.00 -12.77 13.12
C ASN A 44 11.48 -11.84 12.00
N GLN A 45 12.36 -12.30 11.11
CA GLN A 45 12.80 -11.52 9.94
C GLN A 45 11.63 -11.22 8.99
N ASN A 46 10.75 -12.20 8.74
CA ASN A 46 9.56 -12.01 7.92
C ASN A 46 8.59 -10.99 8.54
N ARG A 47 8.42 -11.01 9.87
CA ARG A 47 7.59 -10.01 10.58
C ARG A 47 8.16 -8.61 10.49
N GLN A 48 9.45 -8.43 10.77
CA GLN A 48 10.10 -7.12 10.66
C GLN A 48 10.02 -6.55 9.24
N THR A 49 10.22 -7.41 8.24
CA THR A 49 10.08 -7.04 6.84
C THR A 49 8.65 -6.60 6.52
N LEU A 50 7.64 -7.37 6.97
CA LEU A 50 6.24 -7.03 6.79
C LEU A 50 5.88 -5.71 7.49
N ASP A 51 6.36 -5.49 8.70
CA ASP A 51 6.14 -4.26 9.47
C ASP A 51 6.70 -3.04 8.73
N LEU A 52 7.90 -3.16 8.15
CA LEU A 52 8.49 -2.11 7.31
C LEU A 52 7.65 -1.85 6.05
N TYR A 53 7.16 -2.89 5.37
CA TYR A 53 6.28 -2.73 4.20
C TYR A 53 4.96 -2.04 4.57
N VAL A 54 4.34 -2.44 5.68
CA VAL A 54 3.11 -1.84 6.19
C VAL A 54 3.36 -0.38 6.57
N ALA A 55 4.44 -0.10 7.31
CA ALA A 55 4.80 1.26 7.70
C ALA A 55 5.08 2.16 6.48
N ASN A 56 5.77 1.64 5.47
CA ASN A 56 6.04 2.37 4.23
C ASN A 56 4.76 2.67 3.44
N LEU A 57 3.87 1.68 3.31
CA LEU A 57 2.58 1.85 2.65
C LEU A 57 1.71 2.87 3.39
N LEU A 58 1.58 2.73 4.71
CA LEU A 58 0.82 3.67 5.54
C LEU A 58 1.39 5.08 5.46
N GLY A 59 2.72 5.23 5.52
CA GLY A 59 3.38 6.52 5.36
C GLY A 59 3.11 7.16 3.99
N THR A 60 3.14 6.35 2.93
CA THR A 60 2.81 6.80 1.57
C THR A 60 1.36 7.25 1.47
N LEU A 61 0.41 6.46 1.99
CA LEU A 61 -1.02 6.77 1.98
C LEU A 61 -1.33 8.02 2.81
N HIS A 62 -0.71 8.17 3.99
CA HIS A 62 -0.92 9.30 4.88
C HIS A 62 -0.56 10.64 4.21
N ARG A 63 0.48 10.67 3.38
CA ARG A 63 0.84 11.86 2.59
C ARG A 63 -0.30 12.35 1.69
N TYR A 64 -1.05 11.42 1.08
CA TYR A 64 -2.17 11.77 0.20
C TYR A 64 -3.46 12.07 0.98
N GLU A 65 -3.62 11.48 2.16
CA GLU A 65 -4.80 11.66 3.01
C GLU A 65 -5.04 13.10 3.45
N THR A 66 -3.96 13.86 3.68
CA THR A 66 -4.03 15.25 4.15
C THR A 66 -4.38 16.24 3.03
N LEU A 67 -4.14 15.88 1.75
CA LEU A 67 -4.28 16.79 0.62
C LEU A 67 -5.71 17.33 0.43
N PRO A 68 -6.79 16.53 0.50
CA PRO A 68 -8.13 17.05 0.27
C PRO A 68 -8.55 18.16 1.23
N GLN A 69 -8.10 18.13 2.48
CA GLN A 69 -8.39 19.18 3.45
C GLN A 69 -7.67 20.48 3.06
N ILE A 70 -6.37 20.40 2.75
CA ILE A 70 -5.58 21.55 2.29
C ILE A 70 -6.17 22.15 1.01
N LEU A 71 -6.56 21.28 0.06
CA LEU A 71 -7.18 21.70 -1.19
C LEU A 71 -8.53 22.38 -0.95
N GLY A 72 -9.35 21.86 -0.04
CA GLY A 72 -10.65 22.45 0.32
C GLY A 72 -10.56 23.87 0.86
N ASP A 73 -9.39 24.29 1.32
CA ASP A 73 -9.15 25.65 1.80
C ASP A 73 -8.67 26.62 0.73
N LEU A 74 -8.35 26.14 -0.47
CA LEU A 74 -7.82 26.97 -1.54
C LEU A 74 -8.92 27.86 -2.16
N PRO A 75 -8.71 29.20 -2.21
CA PRO A 75 -9.70 30.13 -2.76
C PRO A 75 -10.15 29.81 -4.19
N ALA A 76 -9.25 29.27 -5.03
CA ALA A 76 -9.59 28.92 -6.40
C ALA A 76 -10.59 27.74 -6.49
N LEU A 77 -10.53 26.78 -5.55
CA LEU A 77 -11.47 25.66 -5.52
C LEU A 77 -12.80 26.07 -4.90
N ARG A 78 -12.79 26.89 -3.85
CA ARG A 78 -14.01 27.50 -3.30
C ARG A 78 -14.71 28.38 -4.34
N GLY A 79 -13.96 29.24 -5.03
CA GLY A 79 -14.48 30.10 -6.10
C GLY A 79 -15.15 29.29 -7.21
N ALA A 80 -14.59 28.14 -7.58
CA ALA A 80 -15.18 27.25 -8.58
C ALA A 80 -16.51 26.63 -8.15
N LEU A 81 -16.75 26.44 -6.84
CA LEU A 81 -18.04 26.01 -6.31
C LEU A 81 -19.06 27.16 -6.26
N VAL A 82 -18.61 28.39 -5.98
CA VAL A 82 -19.47 29.58 -5.91
C VAL A 82 -19.91 30.02 -7.31
N ALA A 83 -19.01 29.98 -8.30
CA ALA A 83 -19.27 30.39 -9.68
C ALA A 83 -19.03 29.23 -10.68
N PRO A 84 -19.85 28.16 -10.65
CA PRO A 84 -19.63 26.95 -11.45
C PRO A 84 -19.85 27.17 -12.96
N HIS A 85 -20.41 28.32 -13.36
CA HIS A 85 -20.61 28.69 -14.75
C HIS A 85 -19.56 29.66 -15.30
N ASP A 86 -18.66 30.16 -14.46
CA ASP A 86 -17.57 31.02 -14.92
C ASP A 86 -16.42 30.19 -15.48
N SER A 87 -16.22 30.30 -16.80
CA SER A 87 -15.17 29.56 -17.49
C SER A 87 -13.76 29.93 -17.01
N GLU A 88 -13.50 31.17 -16.60
CA GLU A 88 -12.15 31.56 -16.16
C GLU A 88 -11.84 30.99 -14.78
N THR A 89 -12.80 31.04 -13.84
CA THR A 89 -12.67 30.38 -12.54
C THR A 89 -12.43 28.88 -12.68
N LEU A 90 -13.19 28.17 -13.53
CA LEU A 90 -12.97 26.74 -13.75
C LEU A 90 -11.61 26.44 -14.39
N LYS A 91 -11.14 27.25 -15.34
CA LYS A 91 -9.80 27.10 -15.93
C LYS A 91 -8.70 27.27 -14.89
N ASN A 92 -8.85 28.23 -13.97
CA ASN A 92 -7.90 28.46 -12.89
C ASN A 92 -7.87 27.28 -11.92
N ALA A 93 -9.03 26.74 -11.53
CA ALA A 93 -9.13 25.53 -10.72
C ALA A 93 -8.49 24.31 -11.39
N ASN A 94 -8.76 24.09 -12.68
CA ASN A 94 -8.15 23.02 -13.48
C ASN A 94 -6.62 23.10 -13.50
N ARG A 95 -6.07 24.31 -13.70
CA ARG A 95 -4.62 24.53 -13.72
C ARG A 95 -4.00 24.26 -12.35
N LEU A 96 -4.60 24.81 -11.29
CA LEU A 96 -4.16 24.59 -9.92
C LEU A 96 -4.10 23.10 -9.57
N LEU A 97 -5.17 22.36 -9.86
CA LEU A 97 -5.20 20.91 -9.63
C LEU A 97 -4.14 20.19 -10.48
N SER A 98 -3.93 20.59 -11.74
CA SER A 98 -2.88 20.01 -12.59
C SER A 98 -1.48 20.19 -11.99
N ASP A 99 -1.18 21.38 -11.49
CA ASP A 99 0.13 21.71 -10.94
C ASP A 99 0.39 21.00 -9.60
N ILE A 100 -0.60 20.95 -8.71
CA ILE A 100 -0.47 20.24 -7.43
C ILE A 100 -0.36 18.72 -7.66
N THR A 101 -1.15 18.15 -8.59
CA THR A 101 -1.03 16.73 -8.95
C THR A 101 0.39 16.40 -9.41
N ARG A 102 1.00 17.26 -10.24
CA ARG A 102 2.39 17.10 -10.73
C ARG A 102 3.42 17.15 -9.61
N GLN A 103 3.25 18.03 -8.62
CA GLN A 103 4.18 18.20 -7.50
C GLN A 103 4.07 17.09 -6.45
N THR A 104 2.86 16.60 -6.21
CA THR A 104 2.58 15.59 -5.17
C THR A 104 2.71 14.15 -5.67
N GLY A 105 2.68 13.94 -6.98
CA GLY A 105 2.67 12.62 -7.59
C GLY A 105 1.37 11.86 -7.35
N ALA A 106 0.25 12.57 -7.17
CA ALA A 106 -1.08 11.95 -7.22
C ALA A 106 -1.42 11.56 -8.67
N ASP A 107 -2.32 10.60 -8.86
CA ASP A 107 -2.76 10.21 -10.22
C ASP A 107 -3.71 11.25 -10.81
N VAL A 108 -4.79 11.58 -10.09
CA VAL A 108 -5.77 12.61 -10.48
C VAL A 108 -6.31 13.32 -9.24
N MET A 109 -6.45 14.64 -9.32
CA MET A 109 -7.18 15.47 -8.34
C MET A 109 -8.35 16.15 -9.03
N TYR A 110 -9.49 16.24 -8.36
CA TYR A 110 -10.71 16.78 -8.94
C TYR A 110 -11.65 17.34 -7.86
N LEU A 111 -12.45 18.33 -8.27
CA LEU A 111 -13.42 19.04 -7.46
C LEU A 111 -14.82 18.68 -7.93
N MET A 112 -15.70 18.33 -6.99
CA MET A 112 -17.11 18.02 -7.25
C MET A 112 -18.02 19.02 -6.56
N ASP A 113 -19.17 19.30 -7.18
CA ASP A 113 -20.27 20.00 -6.53
C ASP A 113 -20.99 19.10 -5.49
N ALA A 114 -21.95 19.68 -4.77
CA ALA A 114 -22.74 18.96 -3.75
C ALA A 114 -23.61 17.82 -4.32
N ASN A 115 -23.82 17.77 -5.64
CA ASN A 115 -24.53 16.71 -6.34
C ASN A 115 -23.58 15.63 -6.89
N GLY A 116 -22.28 15.75 -6.64
CA GLY A 116 -21.24 14.83 -7.09
C GLY A 116 -20.81 15.02 -8.55
N LEU A 117 -21.21 16.12 -9.20
CA LEU A 117 -20.76 16.46 -10.55
C LEU A 117 -19.36 17.07 -10.49
N THR A 118 -18.44 16.55 -11.30
CA THR A 118 -17.05 17.06 -11.35
C THR A 118 -16.98 18.36 -12.14
N LEU A 119 -16.57 19.45 -11.49
CA LEU A 119 -16.45 20.80 -12.07
C LEU A 119 -15.04 21.11 -12.54
N ALA A 120 -14.02 20.65 -11.81
CA ALA A 120 -12.61 20.84 -12.14
C ALA A 120 -11.82 19.56 -11.91
N ALA A 121 -10.79 19.33 -12.71
CA ALA A 121 -9.94 18.14 -12.65
C ALA A 121 -8.54 18.40 -13.22
N SER A 122 -7.53 17.78 -12.61
CA SER A 122 -6.14 17.84 -13.06
C SER A 122 -5.93 17.20 -14.44
N ASN A 123 -6.82 16.27 -14.82
CA ASN A 123 -6.85 15.61 -16.12
C ASN A 123 -7.87 16.23 -17.09
N SER A 124 -8.28 17.48 -16.87
CA SER A 124 -9.30 18.18 -17.70
C SER A 124 -9.00 18.18 -19.20
N GLN A 125 -7.73 18.16 -19.59
CA GLN A 125 -7.26 18.14 -20.99
C GLN A 125 -6.98 16.73 -21.55
N GLN A 126 -7.18 15.67 -20.74
CA GLN A 126 -6.89 14.29 -21.12
C GLN A 126 -8.16 13.59 -21.65
N LYS A 127 -7.98 12.52 -22.43
CA LYS A 127 -9.10 11.74 -23.01
C LYS A 127 -9.99 11.11 -21.93
N ASP A 128 -9.42 10.75 -20.80
CA ASP A 128 -10.11 10.17 -19.65
C ASP A 128 -10.53 11.23 -18.61
N SER A 129 -10.74 12.49 -19.05
CA SER A 129 -11.16 13.60 -18.21
C SER A 129 -12.37 13.28 -17.33
N PHE A 130 -12.29 13.74 -16.08
CA PHE A 130 -13.36 13.56 -15.10
C PHE A 130 -14.41 14.67 -15.16
N ILE A 131 -14.14 15.78 -15.86
CA ILE A 131 -15.08 16.91 -16.00
C ILE A 131 -16.43 16.42 -16.50
N GLY A 132 -17.50 16.87 -15.85
CA GLY A 132 -18.89 16.52 -16.21
C GLY A 132 -19.32 15.11 -15.82
N ARG A 133 -18.44 14.30 -15.20
CA ARG A 133 -18.82 12.99 -14.67
C ARG A 133 -19.38 13.13 -13.26
N ASN A 134 -20.36 12.29 -12.95
CA ASN A 134 -20.97 12.24 -11.64
C ASN A 134 -20.43 11.05 -10.83
N PHE A 135 -19.96 11.32 -9.61
CA PHE A 135 -19.45 10.34 -8.67
C PHE A 135 -20.18 10.38 -7.32
N SER A 136 -21.41 10.87 -7.28
CA SER A 136 -22.23 10.98 -6.05
C SER A 136 -22.42 9.66 -5.30
N PHE A 137 -22.42 8.54 -6.02
CA PHE A 137 -22.57 7.20 -5.46
C PHE A 137 -21.29 6.66 -4.80
N ARG A 138 -20.16 7.39 -4.89
CA ARG A 138 -18.88 6.89 -4.39
C ARG A 138 -18.75 7.10 -2.87
N PRO A 139 -18.29 6.08 -2.12
CA PRO A 139 -18.17 6.18 -0.67
C PRO A 139 -17.33 7.39 -0.21
N TYR A 140 -16.22 7.68 -0.89
CA TYR A 140 -15.38 8.84 -0.56
C TYR A 140 -16.12 10.17 -0.69
N PHE A 141 -17.04 10.30 -1.65
CA PHE A 141 -17.84 11.51 -1.84
C PHE A 141 -18.90 11.63 -0.75
N ILE A 142 -19.60 10.52 -0.46
CA ILE A 142 -20.64 10.47 0.57
C ILE A 142 -20.07 10.87 1.94
N ASP A 143 -18.89 10.36 2.29
CA ASP A 143 -18.21 10.71 3.53
C ASP A 143 -17.77 12.18 3.56
N ALA A 144 -17.18 12.68 2.47
CA ALA A 144 -16.76 14.07 2.34
C ALA A 144 -17.93 15.05 2.43
N LEU A 145 -19.05 14.76 1.76
CA LEU A 145 -20.26 15.57 1.80
C LEU A 145 -20.86 15.61 3.22
N ALA A 146 -20.73 14.52 3.97
CA ALA A 146 -21.12 14.47 5.39
C ALA A 146 -20.10 15.12 6.33
N GLY A 147 -19.11 15.85 5.79
CA GLY A 147 -18.12 16.60 6.55
C GLY A 147 -16.96 15.75 7.12
N ARG A 148 -16.85 14.47 6.75
CA ARG A 148 -15.79 13.56 7.20
C ARG A 148 -14.69 13.41 6.16
N THR A 149 -13.54 12.86 6.54
CA THR A 149 -12.54 12.40 5.56
C THR A 149 -13.04 11.13 4.88
N GLY A 150 -13.27 11.20 3.57
CA GLY A 150 -13.64 10.05 2.75
C GLY A 150 -12.42 9.24 2.33
N ARG A 151 -12.52 7.91 2.41
CA ARG A 151 -11.49 6.97 1.95
C ARG A 151 -12.13 5.83 1.18
N PHE A 152 -11.54 5.42 0.07
CA PHE A 152 -12.06 4.30 -0.70
C PHE A 152 -10.95 3.64 -1.51
N PHE A 153 -10.90 2.31 -1.50
CA PHE A 153 -10.09 1.54 -2.43
C PHE A 153 -11.01 0.85 -3.44
N GLY A 154 -10.73 1.02 -4.72
CA GLY A 154 -11.55 0.39 -5.75
C GLY A 154 -11.06 0.59 -7.17
N LEU A 155 -11.77 -0.02 -8.11
CA LEU A 155 -11.55 0.15 -9.54
C LEU A 155 -12.25 1.41 -10.04
N GLY A 156 -11.50 2.33 -10.63
CA GLY A 156 -12.04 3.53 -11.26
C GLY A 156 -12.91 3.18 -12.47
N THR A 157 -14.14 3.67 -12.50
CA THR A 157 -15.06 3.47 -13.64
C THR A 157 -14.63 4.21 -14.90
N THR A 158 -13.94 5.34 -14.73
CA THR A 158 -13.46 6.16 -15.85
C THR A 158 -12.10 5.70 -16.36
N SER A 159 -11.13 5.55 -15.45
CA SER A 159 -9.74 5.25 -15.80
C SER A 159 -9.46 3.76 -16.00
N ALA A 160 -10.36 2.87 -15.55
CA ALA A 160 -10.14 1.42 -15.46
C ALA A 160 -8.90 1.01 -14.64
N LYS A 161 -8.40 1.91 -13.78
CA LYS A 161 -7.28 1.67 -12.88
C LYS A 161 -7.77 1.47 -11.45
N ARG A 162 -7.13 0.55 -10.71
CA ARG A 162 -7.32 0.47 -9.25
C ARG A 162 -6.64 1.66 -8.59
N GLY A 163 -7.33 2.28 -7.65
CA GLY A 163 -6.83 3.45 -6.94
C GLY A 163 -7.30 3.48 -5.50
N TYR A 164 -6.54 4.21 -4.69
CA TYR A 164 -6.94 4.64 -3.35
C TYR A 164 -7.35 6.11 -3.42
N PHE A 165 -8.58 6.40 -3.03
CA PHE A 165 -9.21 7.70 -3.15
C PHE A 165 -9.33 8.33 -1.76
N PHE A 166 -8.89 9.57 -1.65
CA PHE A 166 -9.10 10.41 -0.48
C PHE A 166 -9.98 11.58 -0.87
N ALA A 167 -10.90 11.97 0.01
CA ALA A 167 -11.79 13.10 -0.21
C ALA A 167 -12.00 13.87 1.11
N GLY A 168 -12.26 15.16 0.98
CA GLY A 168 -12.55 16.04 2.11
C GLY A 168 -13.58 17.09 1.69
N PRO A 169 -14.36 17.62 2.64
CA PRO A 169 -15.31 18.69 2.37
C PRO A 169 -14.58 19.96 1.96
N VAL A 170 -15.16 20.68 1.00
CA VAL A 170 -14.86 22.09 0.79
C VAL A 170 -15.86 22.88 1.63
N ARG A 171 -15.37 23.76 2.50
CA ARG A 171 -16.20 24.59 3.37
C ARG A 171 -16.12 26.03 2.90
N ASP A 172 -17.22 26.77 3.06
CA ASP A 172 -17.17 28.21 2.99
C ASP A 172 -16.17 28.69 4.05
N GLY A 173 -15.22 29.54 3.63
CA GLY A 173 -14.23 30.09 4.56
C GLY A 173 -14.94 30.91 5.63
N GLU A 174 -14.44 30.82 6.87
CA GLU A 174 -14.77 31.81 7.90
C GLU A 174 -14.31 33.22 7.50
#